data_AF-A0A2M9JUD3-F1
#
_entry.id   AF-A0A2M9JUD3-F1
#
_cell.length_a   1.000
_cell.length_b   1.000
_cell.length_c   1.000
_cell.angle_alpha   90.00
_cell.angle_beta   90.00
_cell.angle_gamma   90.00
#
_symmetry.space_group_name_H-M   'P 1'
#
loop_
_entity.id
_entity.type
_entity.pdbx_description
1 polymer ?
#
loop_
_entity_poly.entity_id
_entity_poly.type
_entity_poly.pdbx_seq_one_letter_code
_entity_poly.pdbx_strand_id
1 'polypeptide(L)'
;MSAAQSVFFTLVTLGIAVGVSLAGVAYFRLVTLPRPAVGAFNGNDMVIMMGFVVALPFLYLALPGALLPPVLGLTLAGGLAVAYGPVVRSARLRWLLIAALLAADWFAARTAEHDPTHALPYWLINSTVIMLMAVGAANLNAQGGLRLRHVARFALALAAYDLFFATAVPITQRLFDAVQGYAFAPSAGLRVGDLGAVLGMGDLLVYALYSTVAYKAYGRSGLATALGLVAVFGALLPTLTPVTVEALTGHLPEIVPAQIFFGPAAFAGHLVLRRRGPERRMADVRPPAPAPASVAA
;
A
#
# COMPACT_ATOMS: atom_id res chain seq x y z
N MET A 1 -17.35 -10.48 -16.99
CA MET A 1 -17.41 -10.87 -15.54
C MET A 1 -18.85 -11.07 -15.08
N SER A 2 -19.13 -11.95 -14.11
CA SER A 2 -20.49 -12.05 -13.52
C SER A 2 -20.80 -10.84 -12.59
N ALA A 3 -22.09 -10.54 -12.38
CA ALA A 3 -22.50 -9.48 -11.45
C ALA A 3 -22.01 -9.72 -10.02
N ALA A 4 -22.06 -10.97 -9.56
CA ALA A 4 -21.56 -11.37 -8.24
C ALA A 4 -20.04 -11.16 -8.11
N GLN A 5 -19.27 -11.50 -9.16
CA GLN A 5 -17.83 -11.23 -9.21
C GLN A 5 -17.50 -9.74 -9.14
N SER A 6 -18.25 -8.92 -9.88
CA SER A 6 -18.03 -7.46 -9.92
C SER A 6 -18.35 -6.80 -8.58
N VAL A 7 -19.43 -7.23 -7.91
CA VAL A 7 -19.81 -6.76 -6.57
C VAL A 7 -18.76 -7.19 -5.54
N PHE A 8 -18.35 -8.46 -5.55
CA PHE A 8 -17.31 -8.96 -4.64
C PHE A 8 -16.00 -8.19 -4.83
N PHE A 9 -15.55 -8.04 -6.08
CA PHE A 9 -14.32 -7.33 -6.43
C PHE A 9 -14.35 -5.89 -5.91
N THR A 10 -15.46 -5.19 -6.12
CA THR A 10 -15.64 -3.81 -5.68
C THR A 10 -15.65 -3.68 -4.16
N LEU A 11 -16.41 -4.53 -3.46
CA LEU A 11 -16.52 -4.46 -2.00
C LEU A 11 -15.21 -4.78 -1.30
N VAL A 12 -14.48 -5.81 -1.75
CA VAL A 12 -13.18 -6.17 -1.18
C VAL A 12 -12.15 -5.07 -1.46
N THR A 13 -12.07 -4.58 -2.70
CA THR A 13 -11.15 -3.49 -3.08
C THR A 13 -11.40 -2.24 -2.25
N LEU A 14 -12.68 -1.84 -2.11
CA LEU A 14 -13.07 -0.70 -1.30
C LEU A 14 -12.72 -0.92 0.18
N GLY A 15 -13.02 -2.10 0.73
CA GLY A 15 -12.74 -2.45 2.11
C GLY A 15 -11.25 -2.39 2.43
N ILE A 16 -10.40 -2.97 1.58
CA ILE A 16 -8.94 -2.95 1.75
C ILE A 16 -8.38 -1.53 1.58
N ALA A 17 -8.78 -0.81 0.52
CA ALA A 17 -8.27 0.52 0.23
C ALA A 17 -8.65 1.55 1.31
N VAL A 18 -9.91 1.55 1.75
CA VAL A 18 -10.36 2.42 2.86
C VAL A 18 -9.75 1.94 4.19
N GLY A 19 -9.69 0.63 4.40
CA GLY A 19 -9.12 0.02 5.60
C GLY A 19 -7.65 0.41 5.81
N VAL A 20 -6.81 0.32 4.77
CA VAL A 20 -5.40 0.70 4.86
C VAL A 20 -5.24 2.21 5.08
N SER A 21 -6.08 3.03 4.44
CA SER A 21 -6.07 4.48 4.64
C SER A 21 -6.46 4.89 6.06
N LEU A 22 -7.46 4.24 6.65
CA LEU A 22 -7.89 4.47 8.03
C LEU A 22 -6.88 3.94 9.04
N ALA A 23 -6.33 2.75 8.81
CA ALA A 23 -5.29 2.17 9.64
C ALA A 23 -4.02 3.05 9.64
N GLY A 24 -3.64 3.60 8.49
CA GLY A 24 -2.54 4.57 8.35
C GLY A 24 -2.72 5.78 9.27
N VAL A 25 -3.91 6.36 9.26
CA VAL A 25 -4.25 7.54 10.07
C VAL A 25 -4.41 7.18 11.54
N ALA A 26 -4.99 6.02 11.87
CA ALA A 26 -5.10 5.53 13.23
C ALA A 26 -3.72 5.33 13.85
N TYR A 27 -2.81 4.66 13.13
CA TYR A 27 -1.41 4.50 13.54
C TYR A 27 -0.76 5.86 13.77
N PHE A 28 -0.91 6.81 12.84
CA PHE A 28 -0.37 8.17 12.97
C PHE A 28 -0.82 8.89 14.24
N ARG A 29 -2.07 8.66 14.65
CA ARG A 29 -2.66 9.28 15.85
C ARG A 29 -2.24 8.60 17.15
N LEU A 30 -1.89 7.32 17.10
CA LEU A 30 -1.64 6.48 18.28
C LEU A 30 -0.15 6.27 18.55
N VAL A 31 0.69 6.32 17.52
CA VAL A 31 2.09 5.89 17.62
C VAL A 31 3.02 7.00 17.13
N THR A 32 3.96 7.38 17.99
CA THR A 32 5.05 8.29 17.66
C THR A 32 6.30 7.49 17.31
N LEU A 33 6.76 7.60 16.06
CA LEU A 33 7.99 6.98 15.63
C LEU A 33 9.18 7.81 16.15
N PRO A 34 10.25 7.17 16.66
CA PRO A 34 11.48 7.89 16.96
C PRO A 34 11.94 8.58 15.68
N ARG A 35 12.26 9.87 15.79
CA ARG A 35 12.65 10.66 14.62
C ARG A 35 13.80 9.92 13.92
N PRO A 36 13.66 9.57 12.63
CA PRO A 36 14.76 8.95 11.91
C PRO A 36 15.97 9.90 11.99
N ALA A 37 17.17 9.34 12.07
CA ALA A 37 18.40 10.11 11.99
C ALA A 37 18.58 10.80 10.62
N VAL A 38 17.74 10.42 9.65
CA VAL A 38 17.75 10.92 8.27
C VAL A 38 16.87 12.18 8.19
N GLY A 39 17.41 13.22 7.56
CA GLY A 39 16.80 14.56 7.47
C GLY A 39 15.41 14.60 6.84
N ALA A 40 14.81 15.79 6.80
CA ALA A 40 13.45 15.98 6.29
C ALA A 40 13.32 15.50 4.84
N PHE A 41 12.32 14.64 4.58
CA PHE A 41 12.04 14.08 3.25
C PHE A 41 11.76 15.19 2.22
N ASN A 42 12.64 15.31 1.22
CA ASN A 42 12.64 16.35 0.20
C ASN A 42 12.17 15.81 -1.17
N GLY A 43 12.08 16.71 -2.15
CA GLY A 43 11.72 16.35 -3.53
C GLY A 43 12.73 15.41 -4.19
N ASN A 44 14.03 15.55 -3.88
CA ASN A 44 15.09 14.69 -4.40
C ASN A 44 14.92 13.24 -3.96
N ASP A 45 14.46 13.02 -2.73
CA ASP A 45 14.19 11.68 -2.19
C ASP A 45 13.06 11.00 -2.98
N MET A 46 12.11 11.78 -3.52
CA MET A 46 11.07 11.23 -4.39
C MET A 46 11.61 10.76 -5.75
N VAL A 47 12.60 11.46 -6.30
CA VAL A 47 13.24 11.06 -7.56
C VAL A 47 14.01 9.76 -7.34
N ILE A 48 14.74 9.66 -6.24
CA ILE A 48 15.43 8.42 -5.85
C ILE A 48 14.43 7.28 -5.65
N MET A 49 13.34 7.53 -4.91
CA MET A 49 12.28 6.55 -4.68
C MET A 49 11.62 6.13 -5.99
N MET A 50 11.37 7.05 -6.93
CA MET A 50 10.88 6.73 -8.26
C MET A 50 11.88 5.89 -9.05
N GLY A 51 13.18 6.20 -8.97
CA GLY A 51 14.22 5.38 -9.57
C GLY A 51 14.19 3.94 -9.05
N PHE A 52 14.01 3.75 -7.74
CA PHE A 52 13.82 2.42 -7.17
C PHE A 52 12.54 1.75 -7.67
N VAL A 53 11.41 2.46 -7.70
CA VAL A 53 10.14 1.93 -8.23
C VAL A 53 10.30 1.47 -9.68
N VAL A 54 11.03 2.21 -10.50
CA VAL A 54 11.31 1.85 -11.90
C VAL A 54 12.23 0.65 -12.00
N ALA A 55 13.28 0.57 -11.19
CA ALA A 55 14.29 -0.49 -11.29
C ALA A 55 13.84 -1.83 -10.71
N LEU A 56 13.01 -1.81 -9.67
CA LEU A 56 12.67 -2.96 -8.83
C LEU A 56 11.92 -4.08 -9.58
N PRO A 57 10.96 -3.80 -10.49
CA PRO A 57 10.38 -4.83 -11.36
C PRO A 57 11.41 -5.57 -12.21
N PHE A 58 12.38 -4.85 -12.81
CA PHE A 58 13.44 -5.48 -13.60
C PHE A 58 14.36 -6.34 -12.75
N LEU A 59 14.69 -5.87 -11.54
CA LEU A 59 15.49 -6.65 -10.59
C LEU A 59 14.78 -7.94 -10.19
N TYR A 60 13.47 -7.87 -9.92
CA TYR A 60 12.67 -9.06 -9.59
C TYR A 60 12.57 -10.05 -10.74
N LEU A 61 12.42 -9.58 -11.98
CA LEU A 61 12.42 -10.44 -13.16
C LEU A 61 13.80 -11.06 -13.46
N ALA A 62 14.89 -10.40 -13.06
CA ALA A 62 16.24 -10.92 -13.23
C ALA A 62 16.66 -11.93 -12.14
N LEU A 63 15.93 -11.99 -11.03
CA LEU A 63 16.23 -12.90 -9.92
C LEU A 63 15.78 -14.33 -10.24
N PRO A 64 16.59 -15.36 -9.90
CA PRO A 64 16.13 -16.75 -9.89
C PRO A 64 14.89 -16.90 -9.00
N GLY A 65 13.88 -17.64 -9.45
CA GLY A 65 12.62 -17.81 -8.71
C GLY A 65 12.78 -18.33 -7.27
N ALA A 66 13.84 -19.12 -7.00
CA ALA A 66 14.17 -19.59 -5.66
C ALA A 66 14.65 -18.47 -4.71
N LEU A 67 15.22 -17.39 -5.23
CA LEU A 67 15.71 -16.25 -4.45
C LEU A 67 14.64 -15.17 -4.22
N LEU A 68 13.55 -15.19 -4.99
CA LEU A 68 12.51 -14.18 -4.89
C LEU A 68 11.79 -14.20 -3.51
N PRO A 69 11.27 -15.33 -3.00
CA PRO A 69 10.63 -15.36 -1.68
C PRO A 69 11.53 -14.93 -0.51
N PRO A 70 12.80 -15.37 -0.37
CA PRO A 70 13.64 -14.91 0.73
C PRO A 70 13.97 -13.41 0.63
N VAL A 71 14.13 -12.86 -0.58
CA VAL A 71 14.33 -11.41 -0.77
C VAL A 71 13.09 -10.61 -0.36
N LEU A 72 11.90 -11.07 -0.76
CA LEU A 72 10.63 -10.46 -0.34
C LEU A 72 10.42 -10.57 1.18
N GLY A 73 10.65 -11.76 1.74
CA GLY A 73 10.56 -12.01 3.17
C GLY A 73 11.49 -11.11 4.00
N LEU A 74 12.75 -10.94 3.55
CA LEU A 74 13.69 -10.02 4.19
C LEU A 74 13.24 -8.55 4.09
N THR A 75 12.71 -8.15 2.93
CA THR A 75 12.20 -6.79 2.71
C THR A 75 11.02 -6.48 3.62
N LEU A 76 10.06 -7.40 3.70
CA LEU A 76 8.91 -7.30 4.60
C LEU A 76 9.33 -7.34 6.07
N ALA A 77 10.24 -8.25 6.45
CA ALA A 77 10.75 -8.35 7.81
C ALA A 77 11.44 -7.04 8.26
N GLY A 78 12.31 -6.48 7.42
CA GLY A 78 13.01 -5.23 7.69
C GLY A 78 12.03 -4.05 7.82
N GLY A 79 11.07 -3.96 6.89
CA GLY A 79 10.03 -2.94 6.93
C GLY A 79 9.15 -3.02 8.19
N LEU A 80 8.68 -4.21 8.54
CA LEU A 80 7.91 -4.46 9.75
C LEU A 80 8.73 -4.19 11.03
N ALA A 81 10.01 -4.56 11.05
CA ALA A 81 10.88 -4.31 12.20
C ALA A 81 11.02 -2.81 12.50
N VAL A 82 11.19 -1.98 11.46
CA VAL A 82 11.27 -0.53 11.59
C VAL A 82 9.91 0.06 11.97
N ALA A 83 8.85 -0.32 11.25
CA ALA A 83 7.50 0.19 11.45
C ALA A 83 6.93 -0.14 12.84
N TYR A 84 7.14 -1.34 13.36
CA TYR A 84 6.51 -1.81 14.60
C TYR A 84 7.42 -1.74 15.82
N GLY A 85 8.64 -1.23 15.68
CA GLY A 85 9.55 -0.98 16.81
C GLY A 85 8.95 -0.13 17.93
N PRO A 86 8.23 0.96 17.62
CA PRO A 86 7.63 1.80 18.65
C PRO A 86 6.40 1.18 19.32
N VAL A 87 5.77 0.19 18.68
CA VAL A 87 4.62 -0.54 19.21
C VAL A 87 5.10 -1.70 20.11
N VAL A 88 6.08 -2.47 19.66
CA VAL A 88 6.62 -3.64 20.37
C VAL A 88 8.05 -3.33 20.81
N ARG A 89 8.18 -2.80 22.04
CA ARG A 89 9.47 -2.32 22.59
C ARG A 89 10.51 -3.44 22.75
N SER A 90 10.08 -4.65 23.08
CA SER A 90 10.98 -5.80 23.21
C SER A 90 11.41 -6.28 21.81
N ALA A 91 12.69 -6.11 21.49
CA ALA A 91 13.24 -6.54 20.22
C ALA A 91 13.03 -8.04 19.97
N ARG A 92 13.15 -8.87 21.02
CA ARG A 92 12.91 -10.31 20.93
C ARG A 92 11.46 -10.62 20.57
N LEU A 93 10.51 -10.03 21.31
CA LEU A 93 9.09 -10.24 21.03
C LEU A 93 8.71 -9.74 19.63
N ARG A 94 9.22 -8.58 19.21
CA ARG A 94 8.99 -8.05 17.87
C ARG A 94 9.47 -9.00 16.78
N TRP A 95 10.70 -9.52 16.90
CA TRP A 95 11.23 -10.48 15.94
C TRP A 95 10.49 -11.81 15.96
N LEU A 96 10.05 -12.29 17.14
CA LEU A 96 9.20 -13.48 17.24
C LEU A 96 7.86 -13.27 16.53
N LEU A 97 7.21 -12.12 16.71
CA LEU A 97 5.96 -11.80 16.01
C LEU A 97 6.15 -11.69 14.50
N ILE A 98 7.21 -11.03 14.03
CA ILE A 98 7.54 -10.94 12.61
C ILE A 98 7.83 -12.33 12.04
N ALA A 99 8.66 -13.13 12.70
CA ALA A 99 8.99 -14.48 12.26
C ALA A 99 7.75 -15.38 12.24
N ALA A 100 6.90 -15.31 13.27
CA ALA A 100 5.64 -16.07 13.33
C ALA A 100 4.69 -15.66 12.20
N LEU A 101 4.55 -14.37 11.92
CA LEU A 101 3.68 -13.86 10.86
C LEU A 101 4.19 -14.27 9.47
N LEU A 102 5.49 -14.16 9.21
CA LEU A 102 6.09 -14.57 7.94
C LEU A 102 6.10 -16.10 7.77
N ALA A 103 6.29 -16.86 8.85
CA ALA A 103 6.18 -18.32 8.82
C ALA A 103 4.74 -18.76 8.56
N ALA A 104 3.75 -18.06 9.13
CA ALA A 104 2.33 -18.32 8.86
C ALA A 104 1.98 -18.04 7.40
N ASP A 105 2.48 -16.94 6.83
CA ASP A 105 2.30 -16.61 5.40
C ASP A 105 2.91 -17.69 4.50
N TRP A 106 4.15 -18.07 4.77
CA TRP A 106 4.86 -19.10 4.04
C TRP A 106 4.13 -20.46 4.09
N PHE A 107 3.70 -20.87 5.28
CA PHE A 107 2.97 -22.13 5.45
C PHE A 107 1.62 -22.10 4.74
N ALA A 108 0.87 -21.01 4.90
CA ALA A 108 -0.42 -20.82 4.22
C ALA A 108 -0.28 -20.86 2.70
N ALA A 109 0.77 -20.23 2.15
CA ALA A 109 1.07 -20.26 0.71
C ALA A 109 1.30 -21.69 0.20
N ARG A 110 2.13 -22.47 0.91
CA ARG A 110 2.42 -23.88 0.55
C ARG A 110 1.18 -24.77 0.61
N THR A 111 0.27 -24.52 1.55
CA THR A 111 -0.98 -25.29 1.66
C THR A 111 -2.03 -24.86 0.64
N ALA A 112 -1.96 -23.63 0.12
CA ALA A 112 -2.94 -23.09 -0.82
C ALA A 112 -2.75 -23.55 -2.27
N GLU A 113 -1.59 -24.12 -2.63
CA GLU A 113 -1.26 -24.55 -4.01
C GLU A 113 -2.29 -25.52 -4.63
N HIS A 114 -3.08 -26.24 -3.81
CA HIS A 114 -3.93 -27.34 -4.28
C HIS A 114 -5.44 -27.17 -3.99
N ASP A 115 -5.87 -26.12 -3.26
CA ASP A 115 -7.28 -25.97 -2.86
C ASP A 115 -7.74 -24.49 -2.78
N PRO A 116 -8.77 -24.08 -3.56
CA PRO A 116 -9.35 -22.73 -3.54
C PRO A 116 -9.93 -22.31 -2.19
N THR A 117 -10.39 -23.24 -1.35
CA THR A 117 -10.95 -22.95 -0.01
C THR A 117 -9.86 -22.63 1.02
N HIS A 118 -8.67 -23.20 0.83
CA HIS A 118 -7.47 -22.92 1.63
C HIS A 118 -6.76 -21.62 1.21
N ALA A 119 -7.17 -20.99 0.11
CA ALA A 119 -6.66 -19.69 -0.31
C ALA A 119 -7.09 -18.54 0.63
N LEU A 120 -8.23 -18.66 1.33
CA LEU A 120 -8.73 -17.60 2.20
C LEU A 120 -7.77 -17.30 3.37
N PRO A 121 -7.31 -18.28 4.18
CA PRO A 121 -6.30 -18.04 5.20
C PRO A 121 -5.03 -17.38 4.67
N TYR A 122 -4.51 -17.84 3.52
CA TYR A 122 -3.34 -17.25 2.87
C TYR A 122 -3.58 -15.78 2.55
N TRP A 123 -4.67 -15.45 1.86
CA TRP A 123 -4.98 -14.07 1.48
C TRP A 123 -5.19 -13.16 2.70
N LEU A 124 -5.78 -13.66 3.78
CA LEU A 124 -5.94 -12.90 5.02
C LEU A 124 -4.60 -12.59 5.68
N ILE A 125 -3.72 -13.60 5.79
CA ILE A 125 -2.39 -13.43 6.40
C ILE A 125 -1.52 -12.51 5.54
N ASN A 126 -1.42 -12.78 4.24
CA ASN A 126 -0.62 -11.98 3.32
C ASN A 126 -1.11 -10.53 3.29
N SER A 127 -2.43 -10.32 3.14
CA SER A 127 -3.01 -8.97 3.17
C SER A 127 -2.70 -8.23 4.46
N THR A 128 -2.72 -8.93 5.60
CA THR A 128 -2.33 -8.35 6.88
C THR A 128 -0.87 -7.91 6.85
N VAL A 129 0.06 -8.78 6.41
CA VAL A 129 1.49 -8.44 6.26
C VAL A 129 1.68 -7.20 5.38
N ILE A 130 1.07 -7.20 4.20
CA ILE A 130 1.19 -6.10 3.22
C ILE A 130 0.60 -4.81 3.77
N MET A 131 -0.57 -4.86 4.40
CA MET A 131 -1.21 -3.68 4.99
C MET A 131 -0.39 -3.12 6.15
N LEU A 132 0.13 -3.98 7.04
CA LEU A 132 0.99 -3.55 8.15
C LEU A 132 2.25 -2.85 7.61
N MET A 133 2.87 -3.42 6.57
CA MET A 133 4.02 -2.82 5.91
C MET A 133 3.69 -1.46 5.28
N ALA A 134 2.58 -1.38 4.51
CA ALA A 134 2.14 -0.13 3.88
C ALA A 134 1.82 0.97 4.90
N VAL A 135 1.11 0.64 5.98
CA VAL A 135 0.79 1.55 7.08
C VAL A 135 2.05 2.05 7.77
N GLY A 136 2.98 1.13 8.06
CA GLY A 136 4.26 1.44 8.67
C GLY A 136 5.11 2.38 7.82
N ALA A 137 5.33 2.02 6.55
CA ALA A 137 6.08 2.83 5.60
C ALA A 137 5.44 4.21 5.39
N ALA A 138 4.11 4.28 5.26
CA ALA A 138 3.39 5.54 5.14
C ALA A 138 3.64 6.46 6.35
N ASN A 139 3.61 5.89 7.57
CA ASN A 139 3.82 6.64 8.81
C ASN A 139 5.27 7.06 9.02
N LEU A 140 6.24 6.23 8.67
CA LEU A 140 7.67 6.59 8.67
C LEU A 140 7.91 7.84 7.82
N ASN A 141 7.36 7.85 6.60
CA ASN A 141 7.47 8.98 5.69
C ASN A 141 6.69 10.21 6.18
N ALA A 142 5.44 10.01 6.63
CA ALA A 142 4.59 11.10 7.10
C ALA A 142 5.18 11.80 8.33
N GLN A 143 5.66 11.03 9.31
CA GLN A 143 6.30 11.53 10.54
C GLN A 143 7.73 12.03 10.29
N GLY A 144 8.41 11.51 9.26
CA GLY A 144 9.70 12.03 8.75
C GLY A 144 9.61 13.40 8.06
N GLY A 145 8.41 13.99 7.97
CA GLY A 145 8.21 15.35 7.47
C GLY A 145 7.70 15.44 6.03
N LEU A 146 7.36 14.33 5.39
CA LEU A 146 6.89 14.32 4.01
C LEU A 146 5.63 15.17 3.82
N ARG A 147 5.63 16.08 2.83
CA ARG A 147 4.52 16.99 2.57
C ARG A 147 3.49 16.45 1.58
N LEU A 148 2.23 16.86 1.69
CA LEU A 148 1.16 16.44 0.79
C LEU A 148 1.46 16.82 -0.66
N ARG A 149 2.06 18.00 -0.89
CA ARG A 149 2.49 18.43 -2.22
C ARG A 149 3.47 17.45 -2.88
N HIS A 150 4.31 16.80 -2.07
CA HIS A 150 5.28 15.80 -2.52
C HIS A 150 4.52 14.53 -2.88
N VAL A 151 3.70 14.00 -1.96
CA VAL A 151 2.88 12.80 -2.20
C VAL A 151 2.01 12.94 -3.45
N ALA A 152 1.37 14.09 -3.64
CA ALA A 152 0.51 14.36 -4.79
C ALA A 152 1.27 14.34 -6.13
N ARG A 153 2.49 14.90 -6.17
CA ARG A 153 3.36 14.84 -7.36
C ARG A 153 3.86 13.42 -7.61
N PHE A 154 4.21 12.70 -6.55
CA PHE A 154 4.63 11.31 -6.64
C PHE A 154 3.51 10.42 -7.17
N ALA A 155 2.28 10.57 -6.68
CA ALA A 155 1.11 9.84 -7.20
C ALA A 155 0.84 10.16 -8.68
N LEU A 156 0.98 11.44 -9.08
CA LEU A 156 0.87 11.83 -10.49
C LEU A 156 1.97 11.19 -11.37
N ALA A 157 3.21 11.14 -10.86
CA ALA A 157 4.30 10.49 -11.57
C ALA A 157 4.11 8.96 -11.64
N LEU A 158 3.56 8.34 -10.58
CA LEU A 158 3.16 6.93 -10.59
C LEU A 158 2.05 6.65 -11.62
N ALA A 159 1.10 7.56 -11.79
CA ALA A 159 0.08 7.41 -12.83
C ALA A 159 0.69 7.35 -14.24
N ALA A 160 1.68 8.21 -14.51
CA ALA A 160 2.41 8.20 -15.78
C ALA A 160 3.27 6.93 -15.94
N TYR A 161 3.91 6.50 -14.85
CA TYR A 161 4.66 5.24 -14.80
C TYR A 161 3.77 4.03 -15.10
N ASP A 162 2.64 3.89 -14.40
CA ASP A 162 1.70 2.79 -14.57
C ASP A 162 1.13 2.76 -15.98
N LEU A 163 0.78 3.93 -16.54
CA LEU A 163 0.33 4.02 -17.93
C LEU A 163 1.41 3.56 -18.91
N PHE A 164 2.66 3.96 -18.70
CA PHE A 164 3.78 3.56 -19.55
C PHE A 164 4.03 2.04 -19.50
N PHE A 165 4.07 1.43 -18.31
CA PHE A 165 4.27 -0.02 -18.18
C PHE A 165 3.03 -0.84 -18.52
N ALA A 166 1.83 -0.26 -18.50
CA ALA A 166 0.63 -0.92 -19.00
C ALA A 166 0.54 -0.92 -20.53
N THR A 167 1.08 0.10 -21.21
CA THR A 167 0.89 0.30 -22.67
C THR A 167 2.14 0.05 -23.50
N ALA A 168 3.32 0.48 -23.05
CA ALA A 168 4.55 0.46 -23.84
C ALA A 168 5.43 -0.76 -23.54
N VAL A 169 5.52 -1.18 -22.27
CA VAL A 169 6.36 -2.31 -21.87
C VAL A 169 5.60 -3.16 -20.84
N PRO A 170 4.87 -4.23 -21.24
CA PRO A 170 3.99 -5.01 -20.36
C PRO A 170 4.77 -5.90 -19.38
N ILE A 171 5.61 -5.28 -18.56
CA ILE A 171 6.35 -5.90 -17.45
C ILE A 171 5.41 -6.19 -16.29
N THR A 172 4.36 -5.40 -16.11
CA THR A 172 3.40 -5.58 -15.01
C THR A 172 2.71 -6.95 -15.08
N GLN A 173 2.33 -7.41 -16.28
CA GLN A 173 1.79 -8.76 -16.49
C GLN A 173 2.83 -9.83 -16.16
N ARG A 174 4.04 -9.72 -16.72
CA ARG A 174 5.12 -10.69 -16.47
C ARG A 174 5.53 -10.78 -15.00
N LEU A 175 5.53 -9.66 -14.29
CA LEU A 175 5.82 -9.62 -12.86
C LEU A 175 4.66 -10.21 -12.05
N PHE A 176 3.42 -9.91 -12.43
CA PHE A 176 2.25 -10.51 -11.79
C PHE A 176 2.29 -12.03 -11.93
N ASP A 177 2.53 -12.56 -13.13
CA ASP A 177 2.64 -14.00 -13.36
C ASP A 177 3.84 -14.63 -12.63
N ALA A 178 4.97 -13.93 -12.56
CA ALA A 178 6.19 -14.42 -11.90
C ALA A 178 6.11 -14.40 -10.36
N VAL A 179 5.21 -13.61 -9.78
CA VAL A 179 5.12 -13.42 -8.32
C VAL A 179 3.83 -14.01 -7.75
N GLN A 180 2.77 -14.15 -8.56
CA GLN A 180 1.54 -14.82 -8.14
C GLN A 180 1.81 -16.29 -7.82
N GLY A 181 1.33 -16.72 -6.65
CA GLY A 181 1.51 -18.09 -6.15
C GLY A 181 2.75 -18.28 -5.26
N TYR A 182 3.65 -17.29 -5.18
CA TYR A 182 4.74 -17.31 -4.21
C TYR A 182 4.28 -16.76 -2.85
N ALA A 183 4.90 -17.26 -1.78
CA ALA A 183 4.81 -16.64 -0.45
C ALA A 183 5.28 -15.18 -0.53
N PHE A 184 4.72 -14.32 0.32
CA PHE A 184 5.05 -12.89 0.39
C PHE A 184 4.68 -12.09 -0.88
N ALA A 185 3.63 -12.51 -1.59
CA ALA A 185 3.16 -11.82 -2.78
C ALA A 185 2.88 -10.34 -2.45
N PRO A 186 3.43 -9.36 -3.20
CA PRO A 186 3.36 -7.93 -2.92
C PRO A 186 1.99 -7.35 -3.31
N SER A 187 0.94 -7.95 -2.79
CA SER A 187 -0.45 -7.64 -3.07
C SER A 187 -1.34 -8.02 -1.89
N ALA A 188 -2.37 -7.24 -1.61
CA ALA A 188 -3.41 -7.62 -0.65
C ALA A 188 -4.71 -7.92 -1.39
N GLY A 189 -5.50 -8.83 -0.86
CA GLY A 189 -6.69 -9.31 -1.54
C GLY A 189 -7.51 -10.28 -0.70
N LEU A 190 -8.57 -10.77 -1.32
CA LEU A 190 -9.38 -11.84 -0.78
C LEU A 190 -9.78 -12.78 -1.91
N ARG A 191 -9.72 -14.08 -1.65
CA ARG A 191 -10.23 -15.10 -2.56
C ARG A 191 -11.13 -16.07 -1.82
N VAL A 192 -12.33 -16.29 -2.36
CA VAL A 192 -13.34 -17.19 -1.83
C VAL A 192 -13.90 -17.99 -3.01
N GLY A 193 -13.44 -19.24 -3.16
CA GLY A 193 -13.75 -20.05 -4.34
C GLY A 193 -13.25 -19.37 -5.62
N ASP A 194 -14.16 -19.19 -6.58
CA ASP A 194 -13.86 -18.54 -7.87
C ASP A 194 -13.90 -17.00 -7.80
N LEU A 195 -14.29 -16.42 -6.66
CA LEU A 195 -14.33 -14.98 -6.46
C LEU A 195 -12.97 -14.51 -5.94
N GLY A 196 -12.32 -13.60 -6.64
CA GLY A 196 -11.01 -13.07 -6.27
C GLY A 196 -10.92 -11.56 -6.45
N ALA A 197 -10.26 -10.89 -5.51
CA ALA A 197 -9.96 -9.47 -5.57
C ALA A 197 -8.55 -9.23 -5.06
N VAL A 198 -7.71 -8.53 -5.82
CA VAL A 198 -6.30 -8.31 -5.52
C VAL A 198 -5.92 -6.87 -5.85
N LEU A 199 -5.18 -6.23 -4.95
CA LEU A 199 -4.61 -4.89 -5.09
C LEU A 199 -3.11 -4.96 -4.87
N GLY A 200 -2.34 -4.20 -5.65
CA GLY A 200 -0.90 -4.11 -5.49
C GLY A 200 -0.50 -3.42 -4.19
N MET A 201 0.61 -3.85 -3.58
CA MET A 201 1.22 -3.17 -2.44
C MET A 201 1.49 -1.69 -2.74
N GLY A 202 1.91 -1.36 -3.97
CA GLY A 202 2.17 0.01 -4.40
C GLY A 202 0.96 0.93 -4.23
N ASP A 203 -0.21 0.48 -4.66
CA ASP A 203 -1.47 1.22 -4.51
C ASP A 203 -1.81 1.44 -3.04
N LEU A 204 -1.71 0.38 -2.23
CA LEU A 204 -2.01 0.44 -0.80
C LEU A 204 -1.08 1.40 -0.05
N LEU A 205 0.21 1.40 -0.41
CA LEU A 205 1.18 2.34 0.14
C LEU A 205 0.80 3.77 -0.22
N VAL A 206 0.44 4.04 -1.48
CA VAL A 206 0.03 5.38 -1.92
C VAL A 206 -1.27 5.83 -1.22
N TYR A 207 -2.26 4.94 -1.07
CA TYR A 207 -3.51 5.25 -0.37
C TYR A 207 -3.27 5.56 1.11
N ALA A 208 -2.44 4.77 1.79
CA ALA A 208 -2.06 5.00 3.18
C ALA A 208 -1.23 6.29 3.34
N LEU A 209 -0.29 6.53 2.43
CA LEU A 209 0.57 7.72 2.46
C LEU A 209 -0.26 8.99 2.22
N TYR A 210 -1.09 9.00 1.19
CA TYR A 210 -1.91 10.15 0.85
C TYR A 210 -2.94 10.46 1.95
N SER A 211 -3.65 9.46 2.48
CA SER A 211 -4.62 9.68 3.57
C SER A 211 -3.95 10.20 4.85
N THR A 212 -2.81 9.62 5.21
CA THR A 212 -2.08 9.98 6.44
C THR A 212 -1.50 11.38 6.34
N VAL A 213 -0.88 11.72 5.20
CA VAL A 213 -0.29 13.04 4.98
C VAL A 213 -1.38 14.12 4.77
N ALA A 214 -2.51 13.79 4.14
CA ALA A 214 -3.65 14.70 4.03
C ALA A 214 -4.28 15.00 5.39
N TYR A 215 -4.43 13.97 6.24
CA TYR A 215 -4.87 14.16 7.63
C TYR A 215 -3.88 15.02 8.43
N LYS A 216 -2.58 14.74 8.31
CA LYS A 216 -1.55 15.58 8.93
C LYS A 216 -1.69 17.04 8.50
N ALA A 217 -1.74 17.28 7.19
CA ALA A 217 -1.78 18.62 6.60
C ALA A 217 -3.05 19.41 6.94
N TYR A 218 -4.24 18.81 6.79
CA TYR A 218 -5.53 19.51 6.80
C TYR A 218 -6.56 18.92 7.80
N GLY A 219 -6.13 18.02 8.68
CA GLY A 219 -6.96 17.42 9.71
C GLY A 219 -8.07 16.53 9.15
N ARG A 220 -9.23 16.53 9.81
CA ARG A 220 -10.40 15.73 9.41
C ARG A 220 -10.87 16.04 7.99
N SER A 221 -10.75 17.29 7.56
CA SER A 221 -11.14 17.70 6.21
C SER A 221 -10.25 17.09 5.14
N GLY A 222 -8.93 17.00 5.40
CA GLY A 222 -7.98 16.32 4.53
C GLY A 222 -8.22 14.81 4.47
N LEU A 223 -8.53 14.20 5.61
CA LEU A 223 -8.90 12.78 5.67
C LEU A 223 -10.16 12.48 4.87
N ALA A 224 -11.23 13.26 5.05
CA ALA A 224 -12.49 13.06 4.33
C ALA A 224 -12.28 13.15 2.82
N THR A 225 -11.53 14.15 2.35
CA THR A 225 -11.16 14.27 0.93
C THR A 225 -10.33 13.07 0.46
N ALA A 226 -9.32 12.65 1.23
CA ALA A 226 -8.50 11.51 0.86
C ALA A 226 -9.30 10.20 0.77
N LEU A 227 -10.17 9.91 1.75
CA LEU A 227 -11.03 8.73 1.72
C LEU A 227 -12.00 8.75 0.55
N GLY A 228 -12.59 9.91 0.24
CA GLY A 228 -13.44 10.06 -0.95
C GLY A 228 -12.68 9.78 -2.24
N LEU A 229 -11.45 10.28 -2.37
CA LEU A 229 -10.61 10.03 -3.54
C LEU A 229 -10.17 8.57 -3.65
N VAL A 230 -9.78 7.94 -2.53
CA VAL A 230 -9.42 6.52 -2.49
C VAL A 230 -10.61 5.64 -2.84
N ALA A 231 -11.79 5.92 -2.27
CA ALA A 231 -13.00 5.15 -2.55
C ALA A 231 -13.42 5.27 -4.03
N VAL A 232 -13.43 6.48 -4.59
CA VAL A 232 -13.90 6.71 -5.97
C VAL A 232 -12.85 6.32 -7.00
N PHE A 233 -11.65 6.89 -6.90
CA PHE A 233 -10.61 6.76 -7.92
C PHE A 233 -9.64 5.60 -7.65
N GLY A 234 -9.51 5.17 -6.40
CA GLY A 234 -8.62 4.05 -6.04
C GLY A 234 -9.31 2.69 -5.99
N ALA A 235 -10.64 2.65 -5.78
CA ALA A 235 -11.41 1.40 -5.69
C ALA A 235 -12.51 1.31 -6.75
N LEU A 236 -13.49 2.21 -6.75
CA LEU A 236 -14.68 2.09 -7.61
C LEU A 236 -14.37 2.20 -9.11
N LEU A 237 -13.66 3.24 -9.54
CA LEU A 237 -13.36 3.42 -10.98
C LEU A 237 -12.48 2.29 -11.53
N PRO A 238 -11.39 1.85 -10.87
CA PRO A 238 -10.62 0.71 -11.33
C PRO A 238 -11.45 -0.58 -11.40
N THR A 239 -12.35 -0.85 -10.46
CA THR A 239 -13.16 -2.09 -10.48
C THR A 239 -14.28 -2.07 -11.52
N LEU A 240 -14.78 -0.89 -11.88
CA LEU A 240 -15.81 -0.74 -12.91
C LEU A 240 -15.23 -0.70 -14.32
N THR A 241 -13.96 -0.35 -14.49
CA THR A 241 -13.30 -0.21 -15.80
C THR A 241 -13.32 -1.50 -16.63
N PRO A 242 -13.01 -2.71 -16.10
CA PRO A 242 -13.11 -3.94 -16.89
C PRO A 242 -14.51 -4.19 -17.42
N VAL A 243 -15.54 -3.92 -16.61
CA VAL A 243 -16.95 -4.12 -16.98
C VAL A 243 -17.36 -3.16 -18.10
N THR A 244 -16.95 -1.88 -18.00
CA THR A 244 -17.29 -0.89 -19.03
C THR A 244 -16.53 -1.13 -20.32
N VAL A 245 -15.25 -1.51 -20.26
CA VAL A 245 -14.44 -1.84 -21.44
C VAL A 245 -14.95 -3.11 -22.11
N GLU A 246 -15.30 -4.15 -21.35
CA GLU A 246 -15.92 -5.37 -21.86
C GLU A 246 -17.22 -5.04 -22.62
N ALA A 247 -18.09 -4.22 -22.02
CA ALA A 247 -19.35 -3.80 -22.64
C ALA A 247 -19.17 -2.97 -23.93
N LEU A 248 -18.10 -2.17 -24.02
CA LEU A 248 -17.86 -1.27 -25.15
C LEU A 248 -17.04 -1.91 -26.28
N THR A 249 -16.12 -2.82 -25.94
CA THR A 249 -15.09 -3.33 -26.88
C THR A 249 -15.18 -4.83 -27.10
N GLY A 250 -15.97 -5.56 -26.30
CA GLY A 250 -16.03 -7.02 -26.31
C GLY A 250 -14.76 -7.70 -25.75
N HIS A 251 -13.77 -6.92 -25.30
CA HIS A 251 -12.51 -7.43 -24.76
C HIS A 251 -12.41 -7.09 -23.27
N LEU A 252 -12.05 -8.09 -22.47
CA LEU A 252 -11.79 -7.92 -21.04
C LEU A 252 -10.34 -7.50 -20.84
N PRO A 253 -10.05 -6.27 -20.35
CA PRO A 253 -8.69 -5.88 -20.03
C PRO A 253 -8.19 -6.73 -18.84
N GLU A 254 -7.03 -7.37 -18.99
CA GLU A 254 -6.47 -8.26 -17.97
C GLU A 254 -6.02 -7.53 -16.71
N ILE A 255 -5.50 -6.29 -16.83
CA ILE A 255 -5.03 -5.48 -15.71
C ILE A 255 -5.42 -4.02 -15.93
N VAL A 256 -6.07 -3.41 -14.93
CA VAL A 256 -6.40 -1.98 -14.92
C VAL A 256 -5.52 -1.28 -13.88
N PRO A 257 -4.57 -0.43 -14.29
CA PRO A 257 -3.70 0.28 -13.35
C PRO A 257 -4.48 1.34 -12.57
N ALA A 258 -4.63 1.16 -11.26
CA ALA A 258 -5.44 2.04 -10.44
C ALA A 258 -4.86 3.46 -10.33
N GLN A 259 -3.53 3.62 -10.41
CA GLN A 259 -2.89 4.95 -10.31
C GLN A 259 -3.23 5.87 -11.48
N ILE A 260 -3.63 5.35 -12.65
CA ILE A 260 -4.09 6.18 -13.78
C ILE A 260 -5.27 7.06 -13.36
N PHE A 261 -6.14 6.54 -12.50
CA PHE A 261 -7.28 7.28 -11.96
C PHE A 261 -6.89 8.02 -10.68
N PHE A 262 -6.24 7.34 -9.74
CA PHE A 262 -5.97 7.90 -8.43
C PHE A 262 -4.92 9.03 -8.46
N GLY A 263 -3.84 8.92 -9.24
CA GLY A 263 -2.76 9.90 -9.26
C GLY A 263 -3.20 11.32 -9.65
N PRO A 264 -3.90 11.51 -10.80
CA PRO A 264 -4.46 12.80 -11.17
C PRO A 264 -5.49 13.32 -10.17
N ALA A 265 -6.33 12.43 -9.63
CA ALA A 265 -7.35 12.79 -8.65
C ALA A 265 -6.74 13.23 -7.31
N ALA A 266 -5.68 12.56 -6.86
CA ALA A 266 -4.88 12.93 -5.69
C ALA A 266 -4.19 14.28 -5.89
N PHE A 267 -3.66 14.55 -7.09
CA PHE A 267 -3.10 15.86 -7.41
C PHE A 267 -4.15 16.96 -7.37
N ALA A 268 -5.29 16.78 -8.04
CA ALA A 268 -6.42 17.72 -7.99
C ALA A 268 -6.93 17.91 -6.55
N GLY A 269 -7.04 16.84 -5.76
CA GLY A 269 -7.40 16.86 -4.35
C GLY A 269 -6.45 17.73 -3.53
N HIS A 270 -5.15 17.62 -3.76
CA HIS A 270 -4.16 18.53 -3.17
C HIS A 270 -4.39 20.00 -3.59
N LEU A 271 -4.69 20.26 -4.87
CA LEU A 271 -4.98 21.62 -5.36
C LEU A 271 -6.24 22.23 -4.75
N VAL A 272 -7.22 21.41 -4.37
CA VAL A 272 -8.41 21.86 -3.65
C VAL A 272 -8.09 22.12 -2.19
N LEU A 273 -7.37 21.21 -1.53
CA LEU A 273 -7.02 21.35 -0.12
C LEU A 273 -6.10 22.55 0.15
N ARG A 274 -5.16 22.87 -0.75
CA ARG A 274 -4.28 24.05 -0.61
C ARG A 274 -5.05 25.37 -0.56
N ARG A 275 -6.27 25.43 -1.11
CA ARG A 275 -7.11 26.64 -1.05
C ARG A 275 -7.63 26.92 0.36
N ARG A 276 -7.62 25.92 1.25
CA ARG A 276 -8.10 26.05 2.65
C ARG A 276 -7.05 26.60 3.62
N GLY A 277 -5.81 26.79 3.17
CA GLY A 277 -4.74 27.36 4.00
C GLY A 277 -3.40 26.65 3.86
N PRO A 278 -2.39 27.09 4.62
CA PRO A 278 -1.05 26.51 4.59
C PRO A 278 -1.05 25.08 5.13
N GLU A 279 -0.17 24.26 4.56
CA GLU A 279 0.01 22.87 4.97
C GLU A 279 0.68 22.80 6.37
N ARG A 280 0.02 22.14 7.33
CA ARG A 280 0.61 21.88 8.65
C ARG A 280 1.83 20.95 8.53
N ARG A 281 2.90 21.30 9.22
CA ARG A 281 4.12 20.50 9.35
C ARG A 281 4.01 19.57 10.55
N MET A 282 4.92 18.59 10.64
CA MET A 282 5.01 17.73 11.82
C MET A 282 5.27 18.52 13.12
N ALA A 283 5.91 19.70 13.04
CA ALA A 283 6.10 20.58 14.20
C ALA A 283 4.77 21.20 14.70
N ASP A 284 3.80 21.38 13.81
CA ASP A 284 2.51 22.02 14.11
C ASP A 284 1.47 20.99 14.59
N VAL A 285 1.79 19.70 14.46
CA VAL A 285 0.92 18.60 14.89
C VAL A 285 1.39 18.15 16.27
N ARG A 286 0.52 18.28 17.27
CA ARG A 286 0.79 17.82 18.63
C ARG A 286 1.18 16.33 18.58
N PRO A 287 2.37 15.94 19.08
CA PRO A 287 2.73 14.53 19.16
C PRO A 287 1.69 13.78 20.00
N PRO A 288 1.29 12.55 19.63
CA PRO A 288 0.68 11.64 20.58
C PRO A 288 1.54 11.56 21.85
N ALA A 289 0.90 11.48 23.03
CA ALA A 289 1.61 11.39 24.29
C ALA A 289 2.63 10.23 24.21
N PRO A 290 3.90 10.45 24.62
CA PRO A 290 4.85 9.34 24.69
C PRO A 290 4.26 8.25 25.58
N ALA A 291 4.34 7.00 25.12
CA ALA A 291 3.93 5.85 25.94
C ALA A 291 4.66 5.93 27.30
N PRO A 292 3.98 5.70 28.43
CA PRO A 292 4.56 5.88 29.76
C PRO A 292 5.89 5.14 29.86
N ALA A 293 6.91 5.83 30.35
CA ALA A 293 8.21 5.25 30.62
C ALA A 293 8.03 4.20 31.72
N SER A 294 8.11 2.91 31.37
CA SER A 294 8.29 1.88 32.37
C SER A 294 9.68 2.07 32.96
N VAL A 295 9.71 2.37 34.26
CA VAL A 295 10.88 2.23 35.13
C VAL A 295 11.55 0.89 34.79
N ALA A 296 12.82 0.96 34.41
CA ALA A 296 13.61 -0.23 34.15
C ALA A 296 13.61 -1.12 35.39
N ALA A 297 13.30 -2.40 35.19
CA ALA A 297 13.59 -3.49 36.12
C ALA A 297 14.40 -4.53 35.34
#